data_AF-A0A1I7Y9P3-F1
#
_entry.id   AF-A0A1I7Y9P3-F1
#
_cell.length_a   1.000
_cell.length_b   1.000
_cell.length_c   1.000
_cell.angle_alpha   90.00
_cell.angle_beta   90.00
_cell.angle_gamma   90.00
#
_symmetry.space_group_name_H-M   'P 1'
#
loop_
_entity.id
_entity.type
_entity.pdbx_description
1 polymer ?
#
loop_
_entity_poly.entity_id
_entity_poly.type
_entity_poly.pdbx_seq_one_letter_code
_entity_poly.pdbx_strand_id
1 'polypeptide(L)'
;MLFIGNRRMIDRALAKKKKVAQLPAPAEPKRPRVNSFKMIFVVNAKLKMETQTVNVQLGVATEGCHHAARRSAQGAAALDCWGQQGSQKMVLQAKDTEHLVALDKAAG
;
A
#
# COMPACT_ATOMS: atom_id res chain seq x y z
N MET A 1 -34.81 -40.25 55.33
CA MET A 1 -35.06 -41.21 54.25
C MET A 1 -34.06 -40.92 53.13
N LEU A 2 -33.18 -41.87 52.81
CA LEU A 2 -32.08 -41.72 51.84
C LEU A 2 -32.60 -41.61 50.39
N PHE A 3 -31.95 -40.80 49.56
CA PHE A 3 -31.56 -41.20 48.20
C PHE A 3 -30.20 -40.57 47.83
N ILE A 4 -29.21 -41.45 47.63
CA ILE A 4 -27.91 -41.17 47.03
C ILE A 4 -28.08 -41.21 45.51
N GLY A 5 -27.59 -40.19 44.78
CA GLY A 5 -27.67 -40.14 43.32
C GLY A 5 -26.68 -39.15 42.69
N ASN A 6 -25.45 -39.61 42.49
CA ASN A 6 -24.40 -39.14 41.57
C ASN A 6 -24.41 -37.69 41.03
N ARG A 7 -23.49 -36.89 41.61
CA ARG A 7 -22.66 -35.89 40.90
C ARG A 7 -22.01 -36.53 39.66
N ARG A 8 -22.08 -35.90 38.48
CA ARG A 8 -21.16 -35.97 37.31
C ARG A 8 -21.82 -35.88 35.92
N MET A 9 -23.12 -35.59 35.81
CA MET A 9 -23.74 -35.38 34.48
C MET A 9 -24.32 -33.99 34.21
N ILE A 10 -24.30 -33.06 35.17
CA ILE A 10 -24.90 -31.73 34.98
C ILE A 10 -23.87 -30.68 34.50
N ASP A 11 -22.57 -30.87 34.79
CA ASP A 11 -21.53 -29.87 34.48
C ASP A 11 -21.06 -29.84 33.01
N ARG A 12 -21.49 -30.80 32.16
CA ARG A 12 -21.17 -30.78 30.72
C ARG A 12 -22.20 -30.03 29.86
N ALA A 13 -23.36 -29.68 30.40
CA ALA A 13 -24.40 -28.97 29.66
C ALA A 13 -24.27 -27.44 29.72
N LEU A 14 -23.48 -26.89 30.66
CA LEU A 14 -23.30 -25.45 30.84
C LEU A 14 -22.05 -24.86 30.18
N ALA A 15 -21.14 -25.69 29.67
CA ALA A 15 -19.94 -25.23 28.96
C ALA A 15 -20.12 -25.04 27.43
N LYS A 16 -21.33 -25.28 26.89
CA LYS A 16 -21.63 -25.18 25.44
C LYS A 16 -22.48 -23.97 25.02
N LYS A 17 -22.67 -22.98 25.90
CA LYS A 17 -23.36 -21.71 25.58
C LYS A 17 -22.47 -20.48 25.71
N LYS A 18 -21.18 -20.61 25.40
CA LYS A 18 -20.28 -19.47 25.16
C LYS A 18 -19.73 -19.49 23.74
N LYS A 19 -20.64 -19.60 22.78
CA LYS A 19 -20.40 -19.18 21.40
C LYS A 19 -21.41 -18.07 21.12
N VAL A 20 -21.24 -16.97 21.85
CA VAL A 20 -21.80 -15.68 21.46
C VAL A 20 -21.32 -15.49 20.03
N ALA A 21 -22.27 -15.42 19.11
CA ALA A 21 -22.04 -15.10 17.73
C ALA A 21 -21.22 -13.81 17.69
N GLN A 22 -19.90 -13.96 17.53
CA GLN A 22 -19.07 -12.87 17.12
C GLN A 22 -19.50 -12.61 15.68
N LEU A 23 -20.40 -11.64 15.51
CA LEU A 23 -20.64 -11.06 14.20
C LEU A 23 -19.25 -10.77 13.61
N PRO A 24 -18.97 -11.17 12.36
CA PRO A 24 -17.76 -10.69 11.72
C PRO A 24 -17.79 -9.17 11.84
N ALA A 25 -16.71 -8.59 12.38
CA ALA A 25 -16.53 -7.14 12.37
C ALA A 25 -16.89 -6.65 10.96
N PRO A 26 -17.66 -5.56 10.82
CA PRO A 26 -17.98 -5.04 9.50
C PRO A 26 -16.64 -4.90 8.79
N ALA A 27 -16.46 -5.68 7.72
CA ALA A 27 -15.27 -5.58 6.90
C ALA A 27 -15.16 -4.09 6.58
N GLU A 28 -14.15 -3.42 7.14
CA GLU A 28 -13.92 -2.02 6.83
C GLU A 28 -14.02 -1.95 5.31
N PRO A 29 -14.90 -1.09 4.76
CA PRO A 29 -14.97 -0.96 3.32
C PRO A 29 -13.53 -0.71 2.90
N LYS A 30 -12.92 -1.64 2.14
CA LYS A 30 -11.60 -1.46 1.54
C LYS A 30 -11.71 -0.09 0.91
N ARG A 31 -11.11 0.92 1.56
CA ARG A 31 -11.35 2.31 1.20
C ARG A 31 -11.20 2.33 -0.31
N PRO A 32 -12.21 2.80 -1.07
CA PRO A 32 -12.06 2.86 -2.50
C PRO A 32 -10.70 3.49 -2.72
N ARG A 33 -9.84 2.85 -3.52
CA ARG A 33 -8.57 3.47 -3.91
C ARG A 33 -9.03 4.71 -4.66
N VAL A 34 -9.21 5.81 -3.94
CA VAL A 34 -9.44 7.13 -4.52
C VAL A 34 -8.33 7.20 -5.55
N ASN A 35 -8.67 7.40 -6.82
CA ASN A 35 -7.69 7.45 -7.91
C ASN A 35 -6.67 8.54 -7.56
N SER A 36 -5.64 8.14 -6.83
CA SER A 36 -4.66 8.99 -6.22
C SER A 36 -3.50 8.97 -7.17
N PHE A 37 -3.30 10.07 -7.87
CA PHE A 37 -2.12 10.23 -8.69
C PHE A 37 -0.91 10.24 -7.77
N LYS A 38 0.13 9.52 -8.15
CA LYS A 38 1.39 9.43 -7.41
C LYS A 38 2.53 9.43 -8.40
N MET A 39 3.62 10.10 -8.04
CA MET A 39 4.87 10.04 -8.79
C MET A 39 5.79 9.03 -8.10
N ILE A 40 6.23 8.03 -8.84
CA ILE A 40 7.06 6.95 -8.31
C ILE A 40 8.44 7.07 -8.93
N PHE A 41 9.46 7.13 -8.08
CA PHE A 41 10.86 7.13 -8.46
C PHE A 41 11.48 5.82 -8.03
N VAL A 42 12.32 5.25 -8.88
CA VAL A 42 13.00 3.99 -8.58
C VAL A 42 14.50 4.22 -8.69
N VAL A 43 15.21 3.98 -7.58
CA VAL A 43 16.64 4.23 -7.46
C VAL A 43 17.40 2.92 -7.54
N ASN A 44 18.53 2.92 -8.24
CA ASN A 44 19.40 1.74 -8.30
C ASN A 44 20.14 1.54 -6.96
N ALA A 45 19.79 0.50 -6.21
CA ALA A 45 20.42 0.20 -4.93
C ALA A 45 21.88 -0.26 -5.07
N LYS A 46 22.26 -0.84 -6.21
CA LYS A 46 23.62 -1.34 -6.47
C LYS A 46 24.67 -0.21 -6.47
N LEU A 47 24.26 1.01 -6.82
CA LEU A 47 25.15 2.17 -6.89
C LEU A 47 25.53 2.73 -5.51
N LYS A 48 24.87 2.29 -4.42
CA LYS A 48 25.14 2.73 -3.04
C LYS A 48 25.31 4.24 -2.90
N MET A 49 24.47 4.99 -3.61
CA MET A 49 24.56 6.45 -3.64
C MET A 49 24.25 7.03 -2.26
N GLU A 50 24.97 8.09 -1.92
CA GLU A 50 24.69 8.85 -0.70
C GLU A 50 23.31 9.51 -0.77
N THR A 51 22.68 9.70 0.39
CA THR A 51 21.34 10.30 0.48
C THR A 51 21.26 11.67 -0.20
N GLN A 52 22.30 12.48 -0.11
CA GLN A 52 22.35 13.79 -0.77
C GLN A 52 22.33 13.65 -2.29
N THR A 53 23.11 12.71 -2.84
CA THR A 53 23.12 12.42 -4.29
C THR A 53 21.76 11.91 -4.77
N VAL A 54 21.12 11.03 -3.99
CA VAL A 54 19.76 10.54 -4.31
C VAL A 54 18.75 11.68 -4.34
N ASN A 55 18.81 12.62 -3.38
CA ASN A 55 17.92 13.77 -3.35
C ASN A 55 18.09 14.69 -4.55
N VAL A 56 19.33 14.93 -4.98
CA VAL A 56 19.59 15.72 -6.19
C VAL A 56 19.02 15.03 -7.43
N GLN A 57 19.26 13.72 -7.58
CA GLN A 57 18.70 12.95 -8.69
C GLN A 57 17.17 12.92 -8.69
N LEU A 58 16.56 12.83 -7.51
CA LEU A 58 15.12 12.88 -7.34
C LEU A 58 14.54 14.22 -7.82
N GLY A 59 15.21 15.33 -7.51
CA GLY A 59 14.84 16.66 -8.01
C GLY A 59 14.90 16.74 -9.54
N VAL A 60 16.01 16.30 -10.13
CA VAL A 60 16.16 16.27 -11.60
C VAL A 60 15.11 15.39 -12.26
N ALA A 61 14.83 14.20 -11.70
CA ALA A 61 13.82 13.29 -12.23
C ALA A 61 12.40 13.86 -12.09
N THR A 62 12.12 14.62 -11.01
CA THR A 62 10.82 15.28 -10.80
C THR A 62 10.56 16.31 -11.90
N GLU A 63 11.52 17.18 -12.17
CA GLU A 63 11.41 18.19 -13.24
C GLU A 63 11.29 17.52 -14.62
N GLY A 64 12.08 16.47 -14.87
CA GLY A 64 11.98 15.68 -16.10
C GLY A 64 10.59 15.07 -16.31
N CYS A 65 10.00 14.50 -15.25
CA CYS A 65 8.66 13.93 -15.28
C CYS A 65 7.59 15.00 -15.55
N HIS A 66 7.69 16.17 -14.89
CA HIS A 66 6.80 17.31 -15.15
C HIS A 66 6.84 17.75 -16.61
N HIS A 67 8.04 17.93 -17.15
CA HIS A 67 8.22 18.37 -18.52
C HIS A 67 7.70 17.31 -19.51
N ALA A 68 7.94 16.03 -19.26
CA ALA A 68 7.45 14.94 -20.11
C ALA A 68 5.92 14.82 -20.09
N ALA A 69 5.30 14.82 -18.91
CA ALA A 69 3.85 14.67 -18.79
C ALA A 69 3.08 15.88 -19.35
N ARG A 70 3.66 17.09 -19.31
CA ARG A 70 3.06 18.29 -19.96
C ARG A 70 3.01 18.22 -21.48
N ARG A 71 3.70 17.28 -22.14
CA ARG A 71 3.66 17.13 -23.60
C ARG A 71 2.34 16.56 -24.12
N SER A 72 1.49 16.01 -23.26
CA SER A 72 0.17 15.50 -23.63
C SER A 72 -0.93 16.12 -22.76
N ALA A 73 -2.13 16.29 -23.32
CA ALA A 73 -3.27 16.84 -22.57
C ALA A 73 -3.65 15.94 -21.38
N GLN A 74 -3.61 14.62 -21.58
CA GLN A 74 -3.87 13.65 -20.50
C GLN A 74 -2.81 13.73 -19.40
N GLY A 75 -1.54 13.82 -19.76
CA GLY A 75 -0.44 13.92 -18.79
C GLY A 75 -0.48 15.24 -18.02
N ALA A 76 -0.80 16.36 -18.68
CA ALA A 76 -1.00 17.65 -18.03
C ALA A 76 -2.14 17.60 -17.00
N ALA A 77 -3.30 17.05 -17.38
CA ALA A 77 -4.44 16.88 -16.46
C ALA A 77 -4.09 15.95 -15.27
N ALA A 78 -3.32 14.89 -15.52
CA ALA A 78 -2.85 13.99 -14.46
C ALA A 78 -1.90 14.71 -13.47
N LEU A 79 -1.01 15.58 -13.97
CA LEU A 79 -0.15 16.42 -13.14
C LEU A 79 -0.94 17.42 -12.30
N ASP A 80 -1.97 18.05 -12.87
CA ASP A 80 -2.80 19.01 -12.14
C ASP A 80 -3.57 18.31 -10.99
N CYS A 81 -4.18 17.15 -11.29
CA CYS A 81 -4.81 16.31 -10.28
C CYS A 81 -3.82 15.86 -9.20
N TRP A 82 -2.61 15.46 -9.58
CA TRP A 82 -1.54 15.09 -8.65
C TRP A 82 -1.17 16.25 -7.71
N GLY A 83 -1.06 17.47 -8.25
CA GLY A 83 -0.81 18.68 -7.48
C GLY A 83 -1.90 18.97 -6.45
N GLN A 84 -3.17 18.89 -6.88
CA GLN A 84 -4.33 19.09 -6.00
C GLN A 84 -4.42 18.03 -4.88
N GLN A 85 -3.87 16.83 -5.12
CA GLN A 85 -3.83 15.73 -4.16
C GLN A 85 -2.59 15.76 -3.24
N GLY A 86 -1.84 16.87 -3.23
CA GLY A 86 -0.70 17.07 -2.33
C GLY A 86 0.63 16.58 -2.89
N SER A 87 0.72 16.36 -4.21
CA SER A 87 1.98 16.09 -4.92
C SER A 87 2.77 14.90 -4.36
N GLN A 88 2.06 13.79 -4.08
CA GLN A 88 2.63 12.60 -3.45
C GLN A 88 3.76 11.97 -4.28
N LYS A 89 4.94 11.83 -3.68
CA LYS A 89 6.11 11.18 -4.25
C LYS A 89 6.44 9.92 -3.46
N MET A 90 6.76 8.84 -4.15
CA MET A 90 7.26 7.61 -3.53
C MET A 90 8.61 7.26 -4.14
N VAL A 91 9.57 6.89 -3.30
CA VAL A 91 10.89 6.45 -3.72
C VAL A 91 11.02 4.97 -3.38
N LEU A 92 11.29 4.16 -4.40
CA LEU A 92 11.50 2.73 -4.32
C LEU A 92 12.93 2.40 -4.73
N GLN A 93 13.36 1.17 -4.42
CA GLN A 93 14.68 0.69 -4.76
C GLN A 93 14.58 -0.44 -5.78
N ALA A 94 15.26 -0.28 -6.91
CA ALA A 94 15.56 -1.35 -7.83
C ALA A 94 16.85 -2.06 -7.40
N LYS A 95 16.97 -3.32 -7.78
CA LYS A 95 18.11 -4.17 -7.45
C LYS A 95 19.36 -3.72 -8.21
N ASP A 96 19.19 -3.44 -9.50
CA ASP A 96 20.24 -3.16 -10.47
C ASP A 96 19.66 -2.39 -11.68
N THR A 97 20.52 -2.12 -12.66
CA THR A 97 20.13 -1.41 -13.88
C THR A 97 19.21 -2.26 -14.75
N GLU A 98 19.39 -3.58 -14.82
CA GLU A 98 18.49 -4.44 -15.61
C GLU A 98 17.06 -4.38 -15.08
N HIS A 99 16.89 -4.36 -13.76
CA HIS A 99 15.58 -4.19 -13.14
C HIS A 99 14.96 -2.83 -13.45
N LEU A 100 15.74 -1.74 -13.47
CA LEU A 100 15.22 -0.42 -13.87
C LEU A 100 14.73 -0.41 -15.32
N VAL A 101 15.49 -1.00 -16.24
CA VAL A 101 15.11 -1.11 -17.65
C VAL A 101 13.85 -1.97 -17.83
N ALA A 102 13.71 -3.05 -17.05
CA ALA A 102 12.51 -3.87 -17.06
C ALA A 102 11.26 -3.10 -16.58
N LEU A 103 11.41 -2.26 -15.55
CA LEU A 103 10.32 -1.42 -15.04
C LEU A 103 9.92 -0.33 -16.05
N ASP A 104 10.90 0.30 -16.69
CA ASP A 104 10.65 1.33 -17.72
C ASP A 104 9.87 0.76 -18.91
N LYS A 105 10.26 -0.42 -19.40
CA LYS A 105 9.55 -1.15 -20.46
C LYS A 105 8.13 -1.55 -20.09
N ALA A 106 7.85 -1.79 -18.81
CA ALA A 106 6.53 -2.16 -18.33
C ALA A 106 5.62 -0.94 -18.10
N ALA A 107 6.19 0.27 -18.03
CA ALA A 107 5.47 1.51 -17.79
C ALA A 107 5.04 2.23 -19.08
N GLY A 108 5.72 1.96 -20.20
CA GLY A 108 5.35 2.43 -21.55
C GLY A 108 4.32 1.54 -22.22
#